data_AF-A0A6D2IEH2-F1
#
_entry.id   AF-A0A6D2IEH2-F1
#
_cell.length_a   1.000
_cell.length_b   1.000
_cell.length_c   1.000
_cell.angle_alpha   90.00
_cell.angle_beta   90.00
_cell.angle_gamma   90.00
#
_symmetry.space_group_name_H-M   'P 1'
#
loop_
_entity.id
_entity.type
_entity.pdbx_description
1 polymer ?
#
loop_
_entity_poly.entity_id
_entity_poly.type
_entity_poly.pdbx_seq_one_letter_code
_entity_poly.pdbx_strand_id
1 'polypeptide(L)'
;MAVSTIYSTQALNSTHFLTSSPSSSSSKQVFFYRRQSQTNRSRFNTIITCAAQQTIVIGLAADSGCGKSTFMRRLTSVFGGAAVPPKGGNPDSNTLISDTTTVICLDDYHSLDRTGRKVNGVTALDPRANDFDLMYEQVKALKSGVAVEKPIYNHVTGLLDAPELIQPPKILVIEGLHPMFDERVRDLLDFSIYLDISNEVKFAWKIQVRF
;
A
#
# COMPACT_ATOMS: atom_id res chain seq x y z
N MET A 1 -10.00 -47.08 -18.86
CA MET A 1 -9.43 -46.28 -19.96
C MET A 1 -9.23 -44.86 -19.47
N ALA A 2 -8.16 -44.23 -19.94
CA ALA A 2 -7.73 -42.84 -19.68
C ALA A 2 -8.83 -41.80 -20.05
N VAL A 3 -8.78 -40.49 -19.76
CA VAL A 3 -7.73 -39.47 -19.96
C VAL A 3 -8.12 -38.19 -19.15
N SER A 4 -7.12 -37.35 -18.90
CA SER A 4 -7.09 -36.04 -18.25
C SER A 4 -7.68 -34.83 -19.01
N THR A 5 -8.15 -33.82 -18.24
CA THR A 5 -8.00 -32.33 -18.32
C THR A 5 -8.33 -31.51 -19.59
N ILE A 6 -9.10 -30.40 -19.44
CA ILE A 6 -8.77 -28.97 -19.75
C ILE A 6 -9.97 -28.02 -19.45
N TYR A 7 -9.65 -26.79 -19.01
CA TYR A 7 -10.48 -25.71 -18.42
C TYR A 7 -11.44 -24.96 -19.36
N SER A 8 -12.44 -24.28 -18.76
CA SER A 8 -12.98 -23.02 -19.32
C SER A 8 -13.47 -22.09 -18.21
N THR A 9 -12.83 -20.91 -18.10
CA THR A 9 -13.36 -19.74 -17.40
C THR A 9 -14.51 -19.15 -18.21
N GLN A 10 -15.73 -19.16 -17.66
CA GLN A 10 -16.83 -18.36 -18.17
C GLN A 10 -17.19 -17.27 -17.18
N ALA A 11 -17.13 -16.03 -17.67
CA ALA A 11 -17.72 -14.87 -17.02
C ALA A 11 -19.20 -15.17 -16.73
N LEU A 12 -19.60 -15.05 -15.47
CA LEU A 12 -21.00 -15.13 -15.06
C LEU A 12 -21.41 -13.81 -14.44
N ASN A 13 -22.02 -12.99 -15.29
CA ASN A 13 -23.10 -12.10 -14.91
C ASN A 13 -24.16 -12.95 -14.19
N SER A 14 -24.20 -12.94 -12.85
CA SER A 14 -25.35 -13.46 -12.10
C SER A 14 -26.05 -12.32 -11.37
N THR A 15 -27.20 -11.92 -11.94
CA THR A 15 -28.21 -11.11 -11.25
C THR A 15 -28.90 -11.97 -10.18
N HIS A 16 -28.63 -11.69 -8.91
CA HIS A 16 -29.39 -12.25 -7.79
C HIS A 16 -30.52 -11.29 -7.39
N PHE A 17 -31.75 -11.79 -7.38
CA PHE A 17 -32.93 -11.09 -6.86
C PHE A 17 -33.17 -11.51 -5.41
N LEU A 18 -33.25 -10.56 -4.48
CA LEU A 18 -33.67 -10.81 -3.11
C LEU A 18 -35.04 -10.16 -2.86
N THR A 19 -36.04 -10.99 -2.62
CA THR A 19 -37.37 -10.63 -2.12
C THR A 19 -37.49 -11.07 -0.67
N SER A 20 -37.09 -10.23 0.30
CA SER A 20 -37.56 -10.34 1.69
C SER A 20 -37.23 -9.10 2.53
N SER A 21 -38.20 -8.70 3.36
CA SER A 21 -38.11 -7.68 4.42
C SER A 21 -37.38 -8.22 5.67
N PRO A 22 -36.88 -7.34 6.57
CA PRO A 22 -35.67 -7.61 7.35
C PRO A 22 -35.94 -8.32 8.69
N SER A 23 -35.11 -9.31 9.02
CA SER A 23 -34.98 -9.83 10.38
C SER A 23 -33.51 -9.77 10.83
N SER A 24 -33.27 -8.85 11.78
CA SER A 24 -32.22 -8.87 12.82
C SER A 24 -30.86 -9.51 12.49
N SER A 25 -29.87 -8.68 12.12
CA SER A 25 -28.52 -8.69 12.73
C SER A 25 -27.62 -7.62 12.10
N SER A 26 -26.96 -6.86 12.97
CA SER A 26 -25.65 -6.22 12.83
C SER A 26 -25.22 -5.69 11.45
N SER A 27 -25.28 -4.36 11.31
CA SER A 27 -24.15 -3.48 10.91
C SER A 27 -24.73 -2.10 10.61
N LYS A 28 -24.28 -1.05 11.33
CA LYS A 28 -24.62 0.33 10.97
C LYS A 28 -23.91 0.68 9.66
N GLN A 29 -24.58 0.49 8.53
CA GLN A 29 -24.10 0.95 7.23
C GLN A 29 -24.51 2.41 7.05
N VAL A 30 -23.53 3.28 6.77
CA VAL A 30 -23.78 4.68 6.41
C VAL A 30 -24.01 4.75 4.91
N PHE A 31 -25.18 5.24 4.50
CA PHE A 31 -25.55 5.42 3.10
C PHE A 31 -25.44 6.89 2.71
N PHE A 32 -24.60 7.20 1.71
CA PHE A 32 -24.60 8.51 1.08
C PHE A 32 -25.41 8.46 -0.21
N TYR A 33 -26.52 9.19 -0.26
CA TYR A 33 -27.31 9.36 -1.48
C TYR A 33 -27.02 10.71 -2.11
N ARG A 34 -26.65 10.71 -3.40
CA ARG A 34 -26.71 11.90 -4.25
C ARG A 34 -27.98 11.82 -5.09
N ARG A 35 -28.94 12.71 -4.81
CA ARG A 35 -30.21 12.78 -5.54
C ARG A 35 -29.96 13.37 -6.93
N GLN A 36 -30.01 12.54 -7.98
CA GLN A 36 -30.17 13.04 -9.34
C GLN A 36 -31.65 12.96 -9.71
N SER A 37 -32.22 14.13 -10.04
CA SER A 37 -33.56 14.23 -10.61
C SER A 37 -33.49 13.85 -12.08
N GLN A 38 -34.03 12.68 -12.44
CA GLN A 38 -34.50 12.47 -13.81
C GLN A 38 -35.94 11.97 -13.82
N THR A 39 -36.73 12.70 -14.59
CA THR A 39 -38.11 12.44 -14.95
C THR A 39 -38.15 11.33 -16.00
N ASN A 40 -38.56 10.12 -15.62
CA ASN A 40 -39.58 9.36 -16.35
C ASN A 40 -39.80 7.96 -15.75
N ARG A 41 -41.08 7.55 -15.78
CA ARG A 41 -41.57 6.24 -15.36
C ARG A 41 -40.97 5.13 -16.21
N SER A 42 -40.06 4.35 -15.64
CA SER A 42 -39.73 2.99 -16.06
C SER A 42 -38.93 2.32 -14.95
N ARG A 43 -39.20 1.04 -14.69
CA ARG A 43 -38.73 0.24 -13.54
C ARG A 43 -37.27 0.53 -13.15
N PHE A 44 -37.08 0.99 -11.91
CA PHE A 44 -35.75 1.14 -11.32
C PHE A 44 -35.17 -0.24 -10.99
N ASN A 45 -34.24 -0.73 -11.79
CA ASN A 45 -33.32 -1.77 -11.35
C ASN A 45 -32.21 -1.10 -10.53
N THR A 46 -32.40 -1.03 -9.22
CA THR A 46 -31.32 -0.64 -8.32
C THR A 46 -30.39 -1.82 -8.14
N ILE A 47 -29.29 -1.82 -8.90
CA ILE A 47 -28.15 -2.69 -8.62
C ILE A 47 -27.38 -2.05 -7.47
N ILE A 48 -27.41 -2.69 -6.29
CA ILE A 48 -26.54 -2.33 -5.18
C ILE A 48 -25.24 -3.10 -5.39
N THR A 49 -24.25 -2.45 -6.02
CA THR A 49 -22.88 -2.93 -5.98
C THR A 49 -22.23 -2.35 -4.74
N CYS A 50 -21.95 -3.17 -3.73
CA CYS A 50 -21.06 -2.78 -2.65
C CYS A 50 -19.64 -2.64 -3.24
N ALA A 51 -19.21 -1.40 -3.48
CA ALA A 51 -17.81 -1.12 -3.75
C ALA A 51 -17.01 -1.40 -2.47
N ALA A 52 -15.87 -2.07 -2.65
CA ALA A 52 -14.95 -2.51 -1.61
C ALA A 52 -14.62 -1.41 -0.59
N GLN A 53 -14.31 -1.83 0.65
CA GLN A 53 -13.78 -0.92 1.68
C GLN A 53 -12.66 -0.05 1.10
N GLN A 54 -12.86 1.26 1.10
CA GLN A 54 -11.87 2.22 0.61
C GLN A 54 -10.58 2.06 1.41
N THR A 55 -9.45 1.86 0.72
CA THR A 55 -8.13 1.73 1.35
C THR A 55 -7.78 3.01 2.09
N ILE A 56 -7.37 2.88 3.36
CA ILE A 56 -6.83 3.96 4.17
C ILE A 56 -5.31 4.00 3.97
N VAL A 57 -4.73 5.18 3.75
CA VAL A 57 -3.30 5.36 3.52
C VAL A 57 -2.68 6.10 4.70
N ILE A 58 -1.63 5.52 5.29
CA ILE A 58 -0.86 6.09 6.40
C ILE A 58 0.58 6.33 5.93
N GLY A 59 1.09 7.55 6.12
CA GLY A 59 2.50 7.87 5.88
C GLY A 59 3.32 7.78 7.16
N LEU A 60 4.48 7.12 7.12
CA LEU A 60 5.47 7.10 8.20
C LEU A 60 6.83 7.61 7.70
N ALA A 61 7.16 8.86 8.02
CA ALA A 61 8.51 9.38 7.80
C ALA A 61 9.43 8.96 8.95
N ALA A 62 10.49 8.25 8.63
CA ALA A 62 11.53 7.89 9.58
C ALA A 62 12.86 7.62 8.86
N ASP A 63 13.96 8.01 9.51
CA ASP A 63 15.31 7.75 9.02
C ASP A 63 15.73 6.28 9.29
N SER A 64 16.69 5.81 8.50
CA SER A 64 17.31 4.50 8.67
C SER A 64 17.94 4.34 10.07
N GLY A 65 17.80 3.15 10.66
CA GLY A 65 18.33 2.87 12.00
C GLY A 65 17.64 3.60 13.16
N CYS A 66 16.56 4.35 12.90
CA CYS A 66 15.85 5.12 13.93
C CYS A 66 14.67 4.37 14.58
N GLY A 67 14.67 3.03 14.53
CA GLY A 67 13.61 2.22 15.14
C GLY A 67 12.33 2.07 14.30
N LYS A 68 12.37 2.49 13.02
CA LYS A 68 11.27 2.37 12.06
C LYS A 68 10.64 0.96 12.03
N SER A 69 11.47 -0.08 11.91
CA SER A 69 10.98 -1.48 11.91
C SER A 69 10.31 -1.88 13.22
N THR A 70 10.81 -1.39 14.36
CA THR A 70 10.19 -1.62 15.68
C THR A 70 8.84 -0.92 15.79
N PHE A 71 8.75 0.32 15.30
CA PHE A 71 7.51 1.08 15.25
C PHE A 71 6.48 0.39 14.34
N MET A 72 6.88 -0.05 13.15
CA MET A 72 6.02 -0.80 12.22
C MET A 72 5.51 -2.11 12.80
N ARG A 73 6.34 -2.89 13.50
CA ARG A 73 5.90 -4.12 14.20
C ARG A 73 4.81 -3.84 15.24
N ARG A 74 4.93 -2.75 15.99
CA ARG A 74 3.91 -2.35 16.97
C ARG A 74 2.62 -1.92 16.29
N LEU A 75 2.73 -1.13 15.22
CA LEU A 75 1.59 -0.65 14.45
C LEU A 75 0.81 -1.80 13.79
N THR A 76 1.49 -2.74 13.12
CA THR A 76 0.84 -3.90 12.49
C THR A 76 0.24 -4.86 13.52
N SER A 77 0.86 -5.00 14.70
CA SER A 77 0.29 -5.76 15.82
C SER A 77 -1.03 -5.18 16.34
N VAL A 78 -1.25 -3.87 16.20
CA VAL A 78 -2.53 -3.23 16.55
C VAL A 78 -3.57 -3.45 15.45
N PHE A 79 -3.15 -3.50 14.18
CA PHE A 79 -4.06 -3.51 13.04
C PHE A 79 -4.54 -4.89 12.58
N GLY A 80 -3.83 -5.99 12.84
CA GLY A 80 -4.41 -7.31 12.53
C GLY A 80 -3.51 -8.53 12.49
N GLY A 81 -2.21 -8.44 12.76
CA GLY A 81 -1.39 -9.65 12.86
C GLY A 81 0.08 -9.44 12.53
N ALA A 82 0.81 -10.55 12.42
CA ALA A 82 2.21 -10.54 12.03
C ALA A 82 2.33 -10.24 10.53
N ALA A 83 2.86 -9.06 10.19
CA ALA A 83 3.18 -8.73 8.80
C ALA A 83 4.40 -9.56 8.34
N VAL A 84 4.27 -10.22 7.20
CA VAL A 84 5.29 -11.12 6.63
C VAL A 84 5.63 -10.72 5.19
N PRO A 85 6.84 -11.03 4.69
CA PRO A 85 7.17 -10.81 3.29
C PRO A 85 6.23 -11.58 2.33
N PRO A 86 6.08 -11.14 1.06
CA PRO A 86 5.27 -11.83 0.07
C PRO A 86 5.74 -13.27 -0.14
N LYS A 87 4.81 -14.23 -0.08
CA LYS A 87 5.14 -15.66 -0.27
C LYS A 87 5.49 -15.93 -1.73
N GLY A 88 6.65 -16.54 -1.96
CA GLY A 88 7.10 -16.94 -3.29
C GLY A 88 7.56 -15.79 -4.19
N GLY A 89 7.72 -14.58 -3.63
CA GLY A 89 8.28 -13.42 -4.33
C GLY A 89 9.81 -13.32 -4.20
N ASN A 90 10.34 -12.16 -4.58
CA ASN A 90 11.76 -11.85 -4.38
C ASN A 90 12.09 -11.91 -2.87
N PRO A 91 13.11 -12.69 -2.43
CA PRO A 91 13.49 -12.80 -1.02
C PRO A 91 13.95 -11.46 -0.41
N ASP A 92 14.38 -10.52 -1.24
CA ASP A 92 14.85 -9.19 -0.84
C ASP A 92 13.74 -8.11 -0.98
N SER A 93 12.47 -8.52 -1.16
CA SER A 93 11.33 -7.61 -1.15
C SER A 93 11.21 -6.88 0.19
N ASN A 94 10.99 -5.57 0.13
CA ASN A 94 10.79 -4.72 1.31
C ASN A 94 9.34 -4.67 1.77
N THR A 95 8.43 -5.29 1.02
CA THR A 95 7.01 -5.28 1.33
C THR A 95 6.71 -6.20 2.51
N LEU A 96 5.84 -5.75 3.42
CA LEU A 96 5.28 -6.62 4.47
C LEU A 96 3.76 -6.64 4.36
N ILE A 97 3.18 -7.84 4.35
CA ILE A 97 1.76 -8.08 4.16
C ILE A 97 1.19 -8.76 5.39
N SER A 98 0.10 -8.22 5.92
CA SER A 98 -0.78 -8.88 6.88
C SER A 98 -2.18 -9.07 6.28
N ASP A 99 -3.09 -9.65 7.05
CA ASP A 99 -4.51 -9.77 6.74
C ASP A 99 -5.23 -8.44 6.45
N THR A 100 -4.73 -7.34 7.01
CA THR A 100 -5.35 -6.01 7.03
C THR A 100 -4.45 -4.94 6.43
N THR A 101 -3.14 -5.08 6.61
CA THR A 101 -2.17 -4.03 6.36
C THR A 101 -1.13 -4.48 5.34
N THR A 102 -0.84 -3.63 4.37
CA THR A 102 0.37 -3.76 3.54
C THR A 102 1.28 -2.58 3.84
N VAL A 103 2.55 -2.86 4.12
CA VAL A 103 3.60 -1.87 4.34
C VAL A 103 4.50 -1.86 3.10
N ILE A 104 4.68 -0.68 2.52
CA ILE A 104 5.58 -0.43 1.39
C ILE A 104 6.74 0.45 1.86
N CYS A 105 7.96 0.02 1.57
CA CYS A 105 9.16 0.84 1.74
C CYS A 105 9.31 1.79 0.56
N LEU A 106 9.47 3.09 0.81
CA LEU A 106 9.58 4.09 -0.24
C LEU A 106 10.92 4.08 -0.98
N ASP A 107 11.95 3.39 -0.46
CA ASP A 107 13.20 3.14 -1.19
C ASP A 107 12.95 2.36 -2.49
N ASP A 108 11.85 1.60 -2.58
CA ASP A 108 11.44 0.92 -3.81
C ASP A 108 11.17 1.90 -4.97
N TYR A 109 10.83 3.16 -4.67
CA TYR A 109 10.64 4.23 -5.64
C TYR A 109 11.92 5.05 -5.89
N HIS A 110 13.10 4.53 -5.59
CA HIS A 110 14.34 5.16 -6.04
C HIS A 110 14.40 5.22 -7.57
N SER A 111 14.66 6.41 -8.10
CA SER A 111 14.93 6.61 -9.54
C SER A 111 16.38 6.23 -9.91
N LEU A 112 17.28 6.25 -8.93
CA LEU A 112 18.69 5.93 -9.07
C LEU A 112 19.09 4.82 -8.09
N ASP A 113 19.71 3.76 -8.62
CA ASP A 113 20.31 2.71 -7.80
C ASP A 113 21.55 3.22 -7.03
N ARG A 114 22.16 2.35 -6.21
CA ARG A 114 23.32 2.73 -5.37
C ARG A 114 24.49 3.27 -6.19
N THR A 115 24.76 2.69 -7.35
CA THR A 115 25.85 3.12 -8.24
C THR A 115 25.49 4.41 -8.96
N GLY A 116 24.25 4.51 -9.46
CA GLY A 116 23.70 5.69 -10.10
C GLY A 116 23.79 6.92 -9.20
N ARG A 117 23.40 6.79 -7.92
CA ARG A 117 23.54 7.88 -6.94
C ARG A 117 24.99 8.31 -6.74
N LYS A 118 25.92 7.35 -6.66
CA LYS A 118 27.36 7.62 -6.52
C LYS A 118 27.93 8.37 -7.73
N VAL A 119 27.56 7.98 -8.95
CA VAL A 119 28.00 8.63 -10.20
C VAL A 119 27.46 10.06 -10.29
N ASN A 120 26.21 10.27 -9.88
CA ASN A 120 25.57 11.59 -9.91
C ASN A 120 25.94 12.49 -8.72
N GLY A 121 26.70 11.98 -7.74
CA GLY A 121 27.08 12.74 -6.55
C GLY A 121 25.89 13.13 -5.66
N VAL A 122 24.84 12.31 -5.64
CA VAL A 122 23.63 12.52 -4.82
C VAL A 122 23.47 11.41 -3.79
N THR A 123 22.71 11.67 -2.73
CA THR A 123 22.37 10.68 -1.71
C THR A 123 20.93 10.21 -1.87
N ALA A 124 20.53 9.16 -1.16
CA ALA A 124 19.13 8.71 -1.15
C ALA A 124 18.17 9.77 -0.55
N LEU A 125 18.70 10.70 0.26
CA LEU A 125 17.93 11.81 0.84
C LEU A 125 17.55 12.87 -0.21
N ASP A 126 18.30 12.93 -1.33
CA ASP A 126 18.09 13.91 -2.38
C ASP A 126 16.82 13.56 -3.18
N PRO A 127 15.88 14.50 -3.35
CA PRO A 127 14.68 14.27 -4.15
C PRO A 127 14.97 13.77 -5.57
N ARG A 128 16.11 14.14 -6.16
CA ARG A 128 16.51 13.70 -7.51
C ARG A 128 16.75 12.19 -7.60
N ALA A 129 16.98 11.51 -6.49
CA ALA A 129 17.18 10.07 -6.42
C ALA A 129 15.87 9.27 -6.22
N ASN A 130 14.71 9.94 -6.24
CA ASN A 130 13.40 9.36 -5.99
C ASN A 130 12.43 9.69 -7.14
N ASP A 131 11.61 8.72 -7.52
CA ASP A 131 10.56 8.86 -8.53
C ASP A 131 9.21 9.15 -7.85
N PHE A 132 8.94 10.44 -7.63
CA PHE A 132 7.69 10.88 -7.01
C PHE A 132 6.47 10.75 -7.92
N ASP A 133 6.67 10.73 -9.24
CA ASP A 133 5.58 10.54 -10.20
C ASP A 133 5.05 9.11 -10.09
N LEU A 134 5.95 8.12 -10.17
CA LEU A 134 5.59 6.71 -9.99
C LEU A 134 5.01 6.44 -8.60
N MET A 135 5.59 7.02 -7.55
CA MET A 135 5.09 6.91 -6.18
C MET A 135 3.64 7.43 -6.09
N TYR A 136 3.36 8.64 -6.60
CA TYR A 136 2.03 9.22 -6.60
C TYR A 136 1.03 8.37 -7.38
N GLU A 137 1.38 7.95 -8.60
CA GLU A 137 0.51 7.13 -9.43
C GLU A 137 0.11 5.82 -8.75
N GLN A 138 1.09 5.13 -8.16
CA GLN A 138 0.84 3.83 -7.54
C GLN A 138 0.12 3.93 -6.19
N VAL A 139 0.47 4.91 -5.34
CA VAL A 139 -0.26 5.14 -4.08
C VAL A 139 -1.71 5.53 -4.37
N LYS A 140 -1.96 6.36 -5.39
CA LYS A 140 -3.30 6.71 -5.83
C LYS A 140 -4.08 5.51 -6.35
N ALA A 141 -3.45 4.69 -7.18
CA ALA A 141 -4.05 3.46 -7.71
C ALA A 141 -4.45 2.52 -6.57
N LEU A 142 -3.55 2.24 -5.63
CA LEU A 142 -3.83 1.40 -4.46
C LEU A 142 -4.95 2.00 -3.60
N LYS A 143 -4.95 3.31 -3.33
CA LYS A 143 -6.03 3.98 -2.60
C LYS A 143 -7.39 3.84 -3.28
N SER A 144 -7.40 3.79 -4.62
CA SER A 144 -8.60 3.61 -5.44
C SER A 144 -9.02 2.14 -5.65
N GLY A 145 -8.32 1.19 -5.02
CA GLY A 145 -8.63 -0.24 -5.15
C GLY A 145 -8.07 -0.89 -6.43
N VAL A 146 -7.02 -0.31 -7.02
CA VAL A 146 -6.35 -0.84 -8.22
C VAL A 146 -4.95 -1.36 -7.84
N ALA A 147 -4.65 -2.60 -8.24
CA ALA A 147 -3.35 -3.24 -8.01
C ALA A 147 -2.25 -2.60 -8.88
N VAL A 148 -1.00 -2.69 -8.43
CA VAL A 148 0.16 -2.06 -9.10
C VAL A 148 1.35 -3.01 -9.19
N GLU A 149 2.15 -2.87 -10.24
CA GLU A 149 3.46 -3.51 -10.37
C GLU A 149 4.51 -2.58 -9.76
N LYS A 150 4.80 -2.78 -8.47
CA LYS A 150 5.73 -1.93 -7.73
C LYS A 150 7.16 -2.43 -7.93
N PRO A 151 8.14 -1.59 -8.28
CA PRO A 151 9.56 -1.97 -8.28
C PRO A 151 10.03 -2.48 -6.91
N ILE A 152 11.20 -3.12 -6.89
CA ILE A 152 11.86 -3.54 -5.66
C ILE A 152 13.25 -2.93 -5.64
N TYR A 153 13.57 -2.17 -4.59
CA TYR A 153 14.95 -1.76 -4.35
C TYR A 153 15.63 -2.77 -3.43
N ASN A 154 16.53 -3.55 -3.99
CA ASN A 154 17.23 -4.59 -3.27
C ASN A 154 18.35 -3.98 -2.40
N HIS A 155 18.17 -3.99 -1.07
CA HIS A 155 19.16 -3.41 -0.16
C HIS A 155 20.48 -4.19 -0.09
N VAL A 156 20.49 -5.47 -0.48
CA VAL A 156 21.70 -6.32 -0.51
C VAL A 156 22.57 -5.91 -1.69
N THR A 157 22.02 -5.96 -2.91
CA THR A 157 22.76 -5.66 -4.14
C THR A 157 22.90 -4.16 -4.38
N GLY A 158 21.94 -3.36 -3.89
CA GLY A 158 21.83 -1.93 -4.15
C GLY A 158 21.26 -1.60 -5.54
N LEU A 159 20.57 -2.54 -6.18
CA LEU A 159 19.98 -2.43 -7.51
C LEU A 159 18.44 -2.33 -7.45
N LEU A 160 17.85 -1.92 -8.58
CA LEU A 160 16.40 -1.99 -8.81
C LEU A 160 16.08 -3.32 -9.48
N ASP A 161 15.39 -4.20 -8.77
CA ASP A 161 14.97 -5.52 -9.24
C ASP A 161 13.63 -5.43 -10.00
N ALA A 162 13.24 -6.55 -10.62
CA ALA A 162 11.94 -6.68 -11.29
C ALA A 162 10.78 -6.40 -10.32
N PRO A 163 9.67 -5.81 -10.82
CA PRO A 163 8.56 -5.42 -9.97
C PRO A 163 7.80 -6.61 -9.38
N GLU A 164 7.06 -6.35 -8.32
CA GLU A 164 6.11 -7.26 -7.70
C GLU A 164 4.69 -6.68 -7.71
N LEU A 165 3.71 -7.56 -7.90
CA LEU A 165 2.31 -7.19 -7.88
C LEU A 165 1.83 -6.92 -6.44
N ILE A 166 1.39 -5.69 -6.17
CA ILE A 166 0.80 -5.28 -4.90
C ILE A 166 -0.72 -5.16 -5.04
N GLN A 167 -1.44 -5.93 -4.23
CA GLN A 167 -2.90 -5.85 -4.12
C GLN A 167 -3.30 -4.73 -3.15
N PRO A 168 -4.42 -4.01 -3.41
CA PRO A 168 -4.93 -2.98 -2.50
C PRO A 168 -5.29 -3.57 -1.12
N PRO A 169 -4.67 -3.09 -0.02
CA PRO A 169 -5.01 -3.53 1.32
C PRO A 169 -6.20 -2.73 1.90
N LYS A 170 -6.67 -3.11 3.08
CA LYS A 170 -7.56 -2.23 3.87
C LYS A 170 -6.79 -1.02 4.40
N ILE A 171 -5.56 -1.25 4.89
CA ILE A 171 -4.65 -0.22 5.37
C ILE A 171 -3.35 -0.32 4.58
N LEU A 172 -3.02 0.73 3.84
CA LEU A 172 -1.74 0.89 3.19
C LEU A 172 -0.86 1.77 4.07
N VAL A 173 0.33 1.29 4.44
CA VAL A 173 1.33 2.11 5.11
C VAL A 173 2.48 2.33 4.13
N ILE A 174 2.77 3.59 3.81
CA ILE A 174 3.99 3.96 3.09
C ILE A 174 5.01 4.50 4.08
N GLU A 175 6.18 3.88 4.14
CA GLU A 175 7.23 4.24 5.09
C GLU A 175 8.56 4.55 4.39
N GLY A 176 9.30 5.51 4.92
CA GLY A 176 10.62 5.82 4.42
C GLY A 176 10.99 7.28 4.64
N LEU A 177 11.87 7.79 3.80
CA LEU A 177 12.44 9.13 3.92
C LEU A 177 11.48 10.24 3.46
N HIS A 178 10.66 9.98 2.43
CA HIS A 178 9.88 11.02 1.74
C HIS A 178 8.35 10.85 1.66
N PRO A 179 7.65 10.19 2.60
CA PRO A 179 6.20 9.93 2.45
C PRO A 179 5.34 11.20 2.44
N MET A 180 5.84 12.31 3.01
CA MET A 180 5.15 13.60 3.03
C MET A 180 5.90 14.68 2.21
N PHE A 181 6.89 14.31 1.39
CA PHE A 181 7.69 15.28 0.64
C PHE A 181 6.91 15.89 -0.53
N ASP A 182 6.38 15.06 -1.43
CA ASP A 182 5.56 15.48 -2.56
C ASP A 182 4.12 15.80 -2.09
N GLU A 183 3.60 16.96 -2.49
CA GLU A 183 2.26 17.43 -2.10
C GLU A 183 1.15 16.49 -2.59
N ARG A 184 1.29 15.92 -3.79
CA ARG A 184 0.27 15.05 -4.38
C ARG A 184 0.19 13.74 -3.60
N VAL A 185 1.31 13.20 -3.13
CA VAL A 185 1.34 12.03 -2.25
C VAL A 185 0.76 12.39 -0.88
N ARG A 186 1.13 13.56 -0.33
CA ARG A 186 0.65 14.05 0.97
C ARG A 186 -0.87 14.16 1.02
N ASP A 187 -1.51 14.64 -0.05
CA ASP A 187 -2.96 14.76 -0.17
C ASP A 187 -3.68 13.41 -0.21
N LEU A 188 -2.96 12.32 -0.51
CA LEU A 188 -3.50 10.97 -0.47
C LEU A 188 -3.43 10.34 0.92
N LEU A 189 -2.73 10.94 1.90
CA LEU A 189 -2.59 10.38 3.23
C LEU A 189 -3.81 10.71 4.10
N ASP A 190 -4.35 9.69 4.77
CA ASP A 190 -5.41 9.85 5.77
C ASP A 190 -4.82 10.11 7.16
N PHE A 191 -3.56 9.69 7.39
CA PHE A 191 -2.80 9.99 8.60
C PHE A 191 -1.30 10.05 8.31
N SER A 192 -0.56 10.90 9.02
CA SER A 192 0.89 11.05 8.85
C SER A 192 1.61 11.00 10.19
N ILE A 193 2.71 10.26 10.23
CA ILE A 193 3.55 10.07 11.39
C ILE A 193 4.97 10.48 11.01
N TYR A 194 5.61 11.29 11.83
CA TYR A 194 7.02 11.65 11.68
C TYR A 194 7.78 11.23 12.94
N LEU A 195 8.78 10.38 12.78
CA LEU A 195 9.63 9.94 13.88
C LEU A 195 10.88 10.82 13.96
N ASP A 196 10.79 11.89 14.75
CA ASP A 196 11.89 12.83 14.98
C ASP A 196 12.81 12.33 16.11
N ILE A 197 14.02 11.92 15.75
CA ILE A 197 15.04 11.45 16.69
C ILE A 197 16.17 12.47 16.73
N SER A 198 16.52 12.96 17.92
CA SER A 198 17.60 13.94 18.07
C SER A 198 18.95 13.40 17.58
N ASN A 199 19.83 14.30 17.15
CA ASN A 199 21.15 13.93 16.63
C ASN A 199 21.99 13.18 17.68
N GLU A 200 21.87 13.55 18.95
CA GLU A 200 22.58 12.90 20.06
C GLU A 200 22.13 11.45 20.23
N VAL A 201 20.81 11.19 20.12
CA VAL A 201 20.26 9.84 20.21
C VAL A 201 20.63 9.02 18.96
N LYS A 202 20.51 9.61 17.76
CA LYS A 202 20.96 8.96 16.51
C LYS A 202 22.44 8.58 16.59
N PHE A 203 23.28 9.48 17.09
CA PHE A 203 24.70 9.23 17.30
C PHE A 203 24.92 8.09 18.30
N ALA A 204 24.29 8.17 19.47
CA ALA A 204 24.41 7.13 20.50
C ALA A 204 24.00 5.76 19.97
N TRP A 205 22.88 5.65 19.26
CA TRP A 205 22.42 4.40 18.68
C TRP A 205 23.38 3.84 17.63
N LYS A 206 23.96 4.67 16.77
CA LYS A 206 24.96 4.21 15.77
C LYS A 206 26.25 3.69 16.41
N ILE A 207 26.60 4.16 17.60
CA ILE A 207 27.77 3.70 18.35
C ILE A 207 27.46 2.44 19.19
N GLN A 208 26.29 2.38 19.81
CA GLN A 208 25.94 1.36 20.80
C GLN A 208 25.23 0.15 20.21
N VAL A 209 24.41 0.34 19.17
CA VAL A 209 23.63 -0.72 18.53
C VAL A 209 24.39 -1.19 17.31
N ARG A 210 24.88 -2.43 17.33
CA ARG A 210 25.38 -3.10 16.11
C ARG A 210 24.20 -3.34 15.19
N PHE A 211 24.17 -2.63 14.06
CA PHE A 211 23.26 -2.86 12.94
C PHE A 211 23.83 -3.92 12.00
#